data_AF-A0A6N4Q2C3-F1
#
_entry.id   AF-A0A6N4Q2C3-F1
#
_cell.length_a   1.000
_cell.length_b   1.000
_cell.length_c   1.000
_cell.angle_alpha   90.00
_cell.angle_beta   90.00
_cell.angle_gamma   90.00
#
_symmetry.space_group_name_H-M   'P 1'
#
loop_
_entity.id
_entity.type
_entity.pdbx_description
1 polymer ?
#
loop_
_entity_poly.entity_id
_entity_poly.type
_entity_poly.pdbx_seq_one_letter_code
_entity_poly.pdbx_strand_id
1 'polypeptide(L)'
;MRHQIVSLSILFLFLFSIGCQDKKNPADTAPEASRLPAFGGEWVLEWENKTHIIKIQPEDQTVLWNGTEGLSLELDSVGIRLRPSDEETIKGYFLYSDLKPKSWIGTWENRVVRLIRKGTQE
;
A
#
# COMPACT_ATOMS: atom_id res chain seq x y z
N MET A 1 24.38 35.76 44.49
CA MET A 1 24.15 34.30 44.44
C MET A 1 22.78 33.90 43.87
N ARG A 2 21.70 34.66 44.10
CA ARG A 2 20.34 34.30 43.62
C ARG A 2 20.20 34.22 42.09
N HIS A 3 20.89 35.10 41.34
CA HIS A 3 20.87 35.08 39.87
C HIS A 3 21.58 33.88 39.25
N GLN A 4 22.67 33.37 39.87
CA GLN A 4 23.39 32.21 39.36
C GLN A 4 22.53 30.94 39.41
N ILE A 5 21.70 30.79 40.44
CA ILE A 5 20.78 29.65 40.58
C ILE A 5 19.71 29.70 39.49
N VAL A 6 19.12 30.88 39.25
CA VAL A 6 18.10 31.07 38.21
C VAL A 6 18.66 30.80 36.81
N SER A 7 19.87 31.28 36.52
CA SER A 7 20.55 31.01 35.24
C SER A 7 20.84 29.52 35.03
N LEU A 8 21.23 28.81 36.10
CA LEU A 8 21.52 27.37 36.04
C LEU A 8 20.24 26.55 35.81
N SER A 9 19.12 26.94 36.41
CA SER A 9 17.82 26.29 36.22
C SER A 9 17.28 26.44 34.79
N ILE A 10 17.47 27.63 34.18
CA ILE A 10 17.06 27.89 32.80
C ILE A 10 17.92 27.07 31.82
N LEU A 11 19.23 26.98 32.05
CA LEU A 11 20.12 26.17 31.22
C LEU A 11 19.74 24.67 31.26
N PHE A 12 19.36 24.16 32.43
CA PHE A 12 18.91 22.78 32.59
C PHE A 12 17.60 22.52 31.81
N LEU A 13 16.67 23.47 31.81
CA LEU A 13 15.40 23.38 31.06
C LEU A 13 15.62 23.32 29.54
N PHE A 14 16.57 24.09 29.00
CA PHE A 14 16.90 24.03 27.57
C PHE A 14 17.57 22.72 27.16
N LEU A 15 18.42 22.15 28.02
CA LEU A 15 19.10 20.87 27.74
C LEU A 15 18.12 19.68 27.61
N PHE A 16 17.00 19.68 28.32
CA PHE A 16 16.00 18.62 28.23
C PHE A 16 15.13 18.67 26.95
N SER A 17 15.11 19.80 26.25
CA SER A 17 14.25 19.98 25.06
C SER A 17 14.83 19.41 23.76
N ILE A 18 16.11 19.01 23.74
CA ILE A 18 16.82 18.55 22.53
C ILE A 18 16.65 17.01 22.31
N GLY A 19 16.01 16.31 23.25
CA GLY A 19 15.92 14.84 23.26
C GLY A 19 14.70 14.21 22.59
N CYS A 20 13.73 14.98 22.10
CA CYS A 20 12.58 14.41 21.36
C CYS A 20 12.96 14.21 19.90
N GLN A 21 13.55 13.05 19.59
CA GLN A 21 13.54 12.54 18.23
C GLN A 21 12.22 11.81 18.03
N ASP A 22 11.35 12.36 17.18
CA ASP A 22 10.15 11.66 16.73
C ASP A 22 10.58 10.33 16.11
N LYS A 23 10.31 9.25 16.85
CA LYS A 23 10.59 7.89 16.42
C LYS A 23 9.56 7.55 15.35
N LYS A 24 9.88 7.85 14.08
CA LYS A 24 9.05 7.46 12.93
C LYS A 24 8.65 5.99 13.09
N ASN A 25 7.35 5.72 13.07
CA ASN A 25 6.88 4.37 13.20
C ASN A 25 7.37 3.59 11.98
N PRO A 26 8.00 2.41 12.11
CA PRO A 26 8.37 1.60 10.96
C PRO A 26 7.19 1.32 10.01
N ALA A 27 5.96 1.37 10.53
CA ALA A 27 4.73 1.25 9.75
C ALA A 27 4.42 2.46 8.85
N ASP A 28 5.01 3.63 9.09
CA ASP A 28 4.79 4.85 8.28
C ASP A 28 5.65 4.86 7.00
N THR A 29 6.52 3.86 6.81
CA THR A 29 7.36 3.74 5.62
C THR A 29 6.79 2.65 4.73
N ALA A 30 6.35 3.00 3.52
CA ALA A 30 5.93 2.02 2.53
C ALA A 30 7.10 1.05 2.23
N PRO A 31 6.88 -0.28 2.22
CA PRO A 31 7.92 -1.23 1.91
C PRO A 31 8.37 -1.05 0.46
N GLU A 32 9.65 -1.30 0.20
CA GLU A 32 10.16 -1.31 -1.17
C GLU A 32 9.34 -2.28 -2.02
N ALA A 33 8.93 -1.85 -3.21
CA ALA A 33 8.14 -2.66 -4.15
C ALA A 33 8.79 -4.02 -4.47
N SER A 34 10.13 -4.10 -4.37
CA SER A 34 10.94 -5.32 -4.54
C SER A 34 10.73 -6.38 -3.45
N ARG A 35 10.17 -5.99 -2.29
CA ARG A 35 9.87 -6.89 -1.17
C ARG A 35 8.44 -7.39 -1.19
N LEU A 36 7.57 -6.78 -2.01
CA LEU A 36 6.22 -7.28 -2.20
C LEU A 36 6.29 -8.60 -2.99
N PRO A 37 5.49 -9.61 -2.62
CA PRO A 37 5.38 -10.82 -3.41
C PRO A 37 4.98 -10.46 -4.84
N ALA A 38 5.64 -11.05 -5.84
CA ALA A 38 5.52 -10.68 -7.24
C ALA A 38 4.04 -10.53 -7.67
N PHE A 39 3.57 -9.28 -7.71
CA PHE A 39 2.20 -8.89 -8.01
C PHE A 39 2.00 -8.48 -9.48
N GLY A 40 3.10 -8.32 -10.22
CA GLY A 40 3.04 -8.13 -11.67
C GLY A 40 2.52 -9.38 -12.39
N GLY A 41 1.88 -9.17 -13.53
CA GLY A 41 1.34 -10.23 -14.39
C GLY A 41 -0.18 -10.23 -14.50
N GLU A 42 -0.72 -11.34 -14.99
CA GLU A 42 -2.15 -11.51 -15.22
C GLU A 42 -2.84 -12.15 -14.02
N TRP A 43 -3.91 -11.48 -13.57
CA TRP A 43 -4.77 -11.87 -12.48
C TRP A 43 -6.19 -12.03 -12.99
N VAL A 44 -6.90 -12.99 -12.42
CA VAL A 44 -8.32 -13.19 -12.62
C VAL A 44 -9.04 -12.63 -11.39
N LEU A 45 -9.89 -11.65 -11.62
CA LEU A 45 -10.83 -11.14 -10.65
C LEU A 45 -12.13 -11.95 -10.79
N GLU A 46 -12.52 -12.65 -9.72
CA GLU A 46 -13.78 -13.37 -9.66
C GLU A 46 -14.84 -12.52 -8.95
N TRP A 47 -15.95 -12.22 -9.63
CA TRP A 47 -17.06 -11.45 -9.09
C TRP A 47 -18.40 -12.01 -9.56
N GLU A 48 -19.22 -12.53 -8.64
CA GLU A 48 -20.65 -12.88 -8.84
C GLU A 48 -20.96 -13.52 -10.23
N ASN A 49 -20.19 -14.56 -10.58
CA ASN A 49 -20.26 -15.33 -11.84
C ASN A 49 -19.64 -14.69 -13.10
N LYS A 50 -18.90 -13.59 -12.97
CA LYS A 50 -18.07 -13.01 -14.03
C LYS A 50 -16.59 -13.09 -13.64
N THR A 51 -15.77 -13.37 -14.63
CA THR A 51 -14.31 -13.32 -14.53
C THR A 51 -13.82 -12.14 -15.34
N HIS A 52 -13.04 -11.27 -14.69
CA HIS A 52 -12.36 -10.17 -15.35
C HIS A 52 -10.85 -10.40 -15.31
N ILE A 53 -10.16 -10.03 -16.38
CA ILE A 53 -8.71 -10.13 -16.45
C ILE A 53 -8.12 -8.79 -16.05
N ILE A 54 -7.27 -8.80 -15.04
CA ILE A 54 -6.50 -7.65 -14.60
C ILE A 54 -5.04 -7.95 -14.92
N LYS A 55 -4.41 -7.12 -15.75
CA LYS A 55 -2.97 -7.22 -15.99
C LYS A 55 -2.28 -6.06 -15.29
N ILE A 56 -1.47 -6.39 -14.29
CA ILE A 56 -0.72 -5.41 -13.50
C ILE A 56 0.69 -5.28 -14.10
N GLN A 57 1.07 -4.06 -14.47
CA GLN A 57 2.40 -3.70 -15.01
C GLN A 57 3.11 -2.80 -14.00
N PRO A 58 3.89 -3.37 -13.06
CA PRO A 58 4.54 -2.60 -12.01
C PRO A 58 5.53 -1.56 -12.54
N GLU A 59 6.25 -1.89 -13.61
CA GLU A 59 7.26 -1.04 -14.24
C GLU A 59 6.65 0.26 -14.79
N ASP A 60 5.44 0.16 -15.34
CA ASP A 60 4.71 1.27 -15.95
C ASP A 60 3.78 1.97 -14.94
N GLN A 61 3.63 1.42 -13.73
CA GLN A 61 2.61 1.81 -12.76
C GLN A 61 1.18 1.83 -13.35
N THR A 62 0.91 0.94 -14.30
CA THR A 62 -0.38 0.83 -14.99
C THR A 62 -1.03 -0.53 -14.77
N VAL A 63 -2.36 -0.54 -14.88
CA VAL A 63 -3.19 -1.73 -14.85
C VAL A 63 -4.14 -1.73 -16.03
N LEU A 64 -4.13 -2.84 -16.78
CA LEU A 64 -5.05 -3.09 -17.88
C LEU A 64 -6.25 -3.89 -17.38
N TRP A 65 -7.44 -3.34 -17.57
CA TRP A 65 -8.72 -3.97 -17.27
C TRP A 65 -9.29 -4.60 -18.54
N ASN A 66 -9.38 -5.93 -18.59
CA ASN A 66 -9.82 -6.70 -19.76
C ASN A 66 -9.10 -6.29 -21.06
N GLY A 67 -7.80 -5.96 -20.97
CA GLY A 67 -6.98 -5.54 -22.11
C GLY A 67 -7.08 -4.06 -22.49
N THR A 68 -7.89 -3.26 -21.79
CA THR A 68 -7.95 -1.81 -21.97
C THR A 68 -7.19 -1.11 -20.84
N GLU A 69 -6.35 -0.14 -21.18
CA GLU A 69 -5.69 0.73 -20.21
C GLU A 69 -6.72 1.65 -19.56
N GLY A 70 -6.67 1.78 -18.23
CA GLY A 70 -7.63 2.65 -17.54
C GLY A 70 -7.45 2.78 -16.04
N LEU A 71 -6.43 2.15 -15.46
CA LEU A 71 -6.19 2.20 -14.02
C LEU A 71 -4.71 2.47 -13.75
N SER A 72 -4.44 3.42 -12.87
CA SER A 72 -3.12 3.64 -12.27
C SER A 72 -2.91 2.72 -11.08
N LEU A 73 -1.68 2.24 -10.95
CA LEU A 73 -1.22 1.38 -9.88
C LEU A 73 -0.53 2.21 -8.80
N GLU A 74 -1.07 2.16 -7.59
CA GLU A 74 -0.46 2.78 -6.42
C GLU A 74 -0.10 1.70 -5.40
N LEU A 75 1.13 1.72 -4.92
CA LEU A 75 1.59 0.80 -3.87
C LEU A 75 1.50 1.52 -2.53
N ASP A 76 0.85 0.87 -1.56
CA ASP A 76 0.77 1.32 -0.18
C ASP A 76 1.59 0.38 0.72
N SER A 77 1.87 0.86 1.92
CA SER A 77 2.50 0.13 3.03
C SER A 77 1.98 -1.30 3.24
N VAL A 78 0.71 -1.54 2.91
CA VAL A 78 0.01 -2.78 3.21
C VAL A 78 -0.52 -3.50 1.95
N GLY A 79 -0.48 -2.89 0.77
CA GLY A 79 -1.14 -3.48 -0.40
C GLY A 79 -1.11 -2.68 -1.70
N ILE A 80 -1.98 -3.07 -2.61
CA ILE A 80 -2.12 -2.54 -3.96
C ILE A 80 -3.41 -1.72 -4.04
N ARG A 81 -3.30 -0.46 -4.48
CA ARG A 81 -4.42 0.44 -4.78
C ARG A 81 -4.52 0.63 -6.28
N LEU A 82 -5.74 0.50 -6.81
CA LEU A 82 -6.07 0.70 -8.21
C LEU A 82 -7.03 1.87 -8.31
N ARG A 83 -6.63 2.87 -9.09
CA ARG A 83 -7.38 4.12 -9.24
C ARG A 83 -7.62 4.39 -10.74
N PRO A 84 -8.83 4.81 -11.16
CA PRO A 84 -9.06 5.30 -12.51
C PRO A 84 -8.21 6.54 -12.81
N SER A 85 -7.73 6.69 -14.04
CA SER A 85 -6.91 7.86 -14.41
C SER A 85 -7.70 9.18 -14.33
N ASP A 86 -9.03 9.11 -14.46
CA ASP A 86 -9.98 10.22 -14.49
C ASP A 86 -10.68 10.51 -13.15
N GLU A 87 -10.52 9.65 -12.14
CA GLU A 87 -11.16 9.79 -10.84
C GLU A 87 -10.14 9.75 -9.68
N GLU A 88 -10.43 10.47 -8.59
CA GLU A 88 -9.64 10.38 -7.34
C GLU A 88 -10.05 9.17 -6.47
N THR A 89 -11.11 8.45 -6.84
CA THR A 89 -11.68 7.34 -6.09
C THR A 89 -10.86 6.06 -6.28
N ILE A 90 -10.59 5.35 -5.17
CA ILE A 90 -9.97 4.03 -5.26
C ILE A 90 -11.01 3.05 -5.79
N LYS A 91 -10.76 2.51 -7.00
CA LYS A 91 -11.61 1.50 -7.62
C LYS A 91 -11.37 0.12 -7.03
N GLY A 92 -10.13 -0.20 -6.67
CA GLY A 92 -9.79 -1.46 -6.01
C GLY A 92 -8.67 -1.33 -4.99
N TYR A 93 -8.79 -2.05 -3.89
CA TYR A 93 -7.76 -2.13 -2.86
C TYR A 93 -7.51 -3.57 -2.46
N PHE A 94 -6.28 -4.04 -2.61
CA PHE A 94 -5.93 -5.45 -2.46
C PHE A 94 -4.80 -5.62 -1.45
N LEU A 95 -5.04 -6.47 -0.47
CA LEU A 95 -4.06 -6.91 0.51
C LEU A 95 -3.52 -8.28 0.09
N TYR A 96 -2.23 -8.47 0.30
CA TYR A 96 -1.61 -9.77 0.06
C TYR A 96 -2.15 -10.80 1.05
N SER A 97 -2.55 -11.97 0.54
CA SER A 97 -3.01 -13.08 1.35
C SER A 97 -2.09 -14.29 1.16
N ASP A 98 -1.48 -14.73 2.26
CA ASP A 98 -0.67 -15.96 2.32
C ASP A 98 -1.50 -17.25 2.32
N LEU A 99 -2.83 -17.16 2.13
CA LEU A 99 -3.67 -18.33 1.92
C LEU A 99 -3.24 -19.06 0.64
N LYS A 100 -3.19 -20.40 0.67
CA LYS A 100 -2.95 -21.21 -0.53
C LYS A 100 -4.26 -21.40 -1.33
N PRO A 101 -4.28 -21.17 -2.66
CA PRO A 101 -3.20 -20.63 -3.49
C PRO A 101 -2.97 -19.14 -3.23
N LYS A 102 -1.70 -18.69 -3.29
CA LYS A 102 -1.30 -17.30 -3.06
C LYS A 102 -2.21 -16.38 -3.85
N SER A 103 -2.87 -15.46 -3.14
CA SER A 103 -3.91 -14.61 -3.73
C SER A 103 -3.87 -13.23 -3.11
N TRP A 104 -4.54 -12.28 -3.75
CA TRP A 104 -4.80 -10.99 -3.14
C TRP A 104 -6.28 -10.91 -2.81
N ILE A 105 -6.61 -10.44 -1.62
CA ILE A 105 -7.99 -10.26 -1.17
C ILE A 105 -8.20 -8.79 -0.96
N GLY A 106 -9.31 -8.28 -1.46
CA GLY A 106 -9.49 -6.85 -1.52
C GLY A 106 -10.92 -6.43 -1.73
N THR A 107 -11.07 -5.14 -1.98
CA THR A 107 -12.30 -4.54 -2.43
C THR A 107 -12.19 -4.11 -3.89
N TRP A 108 -13.31 -4.17 -4.61
CA TRP A 108 -13.50 -3.60 -5.93
C TRP A 108 -14.87 -2.96 -5.98
N GLU A 109 -14.95 -1.65 -6.24
CA GLU A 109 -16.22 -0.90 -6.25
C GLU A 109 -17.11 -1.20 -5.01
N ASN A 110 -16.50 -1.21 -3.82
CA ASN A 110 -17.13 -1.54 -2.53
C ASN A 110 -17.57 -2.99 -2.33
N ARG A 111 -17.08 -3.94 -3.15
CA ARG A 111 -17.37 -5.38 -3.01
C ARG A 111 -16.11 -6.15 -2.66
N VAL A 112 -16.24 -7.18 -1.81
CA VAL A 112 -15.11 -8.06 -1.49
C VAL A 112 -14.84 -8.98 -2.66
N VAL A 113 -13.59 -8.99 -3.12
CA VAL A 113 -13.14 -9.73 -4.30
C VAL A 113 -11.80 -10.40 -4.02
N ARG A 114 -11.48 -11.41 -4.83
CA ARG A 114 -10.20 -12.12 -4.80
C ARG A 114 -9.53 -12.06 -6.16
N LEU A 115 -8.24 -11.74 -6.15
CA LEU A 115 -7.36 -11.88 -7.31
C LEU A 115 -6.63 -13.22 -7.22
N ILE A 116 -6.84 -14.04 -8.24
CA ILE A 116 -6.18 -15.32 -8.41
C ILE A 116 -5.22 -15.20 -9.58
N ARG A 117 -3.99 -15.64 -9.41
CA ARG A 117 -2.99 -15.55 -10.48
C ARG A 117 -3.39 -16.48 -11.64
N LYS A 118 -3.40 -15.95 -12.87
CA LYS A 118 -3.75 -16.73 -14.06
C LYS A 118 -2.70 -17.83 -14.26
N GLY A 119 -3.14 -19.09 -14.31
CA GLY A 119 -2.26 -20.26 -14.35
C GLY A 119 -1.93 -20.88 -12.97
N THR A 120 -2.56 -20.40 -11.89
CA THR A 120 -2.51 -21.03 -10.55
C THR A 120 -3.78 -21.85 -10.23
N GLN A 121 -4.61 -22.12 -11.24
CA GLN A 121 -5.60 -23.19 -11.14
C GLN A 121 -4.82 -24.52 -11.17
N GLU A 122 -4.62 -25.10 -9.99
CA GLU A 122 -4.33 -26.54 -9.84
C GLU A 122 -5.53 -27.37 -10.31
#